data_AF-A0AAV3FE48-F1
#
_entry.id   AF-A0AAV3FE48-F1
#
_cell.length_a   1.000
_cell.length_b   1.000
_cell.length_c   1.000
_cell.angle_alpha   90.00
_cell.angle_beta   90.00
_cell.angle_gamma   90.00
#
_symmetry.space_group_name_H-M   'P 1'
#
loop_
_entity.id
_entity.type
_entity.pdbx_description
1 polymer ?
#
loop_
_entity_poly.entity_id
_entity_poly.type
_entity_poly.pdbx_seq_one_letter_code
_entity_poly.pdbx_strand_id
1 'polypeptide(L)'
;MLSNVYVFADVFSSLNNMGIEFLGKIQTLGWICLALALATAGFSWIIGGSEGMRKAKVIIIGGIAGFILIVGANSIATYFKDTIAF
;
A
#
# COMPACT_ATOMS: atom_id res chain seq x y z
N MET A 1 -37.17 12.86 10.00
CA MET A 1 -36.01 12.44 10.81
C MET A 1 -35.35 11.17 10.29
N LEU A 2 -36.10 10.14 9.90
CA LEU A 2 -35.54 8.92 9.29
C LEU A 2 -34.79 9.16 7.96
N SER A 3 -35.29 10.05 7.09
CA SER A 3 -34.63 10.40 5.81
C SER A 3 -33.18 10.88 5.99
N ASN A 4 -32.91 11.72 7.01
CA ASN A 4 -31.57 12.21 7.27
C ASN A 4 -30.62 11.07 7.68
N VAL A 5 -31.10 10.07 8.43
CA VAL A 5 -30.30 8.91 8.86
C VAL A 5 -29.86 8.06 7.66
N TYR A 6 -30.74 7.84 6.68
CA TYR A 6 -30.38 7.15 5.44
C TYR A 6 -29.38 7.93 4.59
N VAL A 7 -29.55 9.25 4.48
CA VAL A 7 -28.58 10.12 3.78
C VAL A 7 -27.21 10.08 4.47
N PHE A 8 -27.15 10.11 5.80
CA PHE A 8 -25.87 9.97 6.51
C PHE A 8 -25.23 8.61 6.27
N ALA A 9 -25.99 7.52 6.31
CA ALA A 9 -25.48 6.18 6.03
C ALA A 9 -24.93 6.05 4.59
N ASP A 10 -25.60 6.63 3.61
CA ASP A 10 -25.15 6.64 2.20
C ASP A 10 -23.87 7.46 2.01
N VAL A 11 -23.72 8.58 2.72
CA VAL A 11 -22.49 9.39 2.69
C VAL A 11 -21.31 8.62 3.28
N PHE A 12 -21.49 7.95 4.42
CA PHE A 12 -20.43 7.12 5.02
C PHE A 12 -20.06 5.92 4.14
N SER A 13 -21.06 5.27 3.52
CA SER A 13 -20.83 4.17 2.57
C SER A 13 -20.05 4.64 1.34
N SER A 14 -20.43 5.79 0.77
CA SER A 14 -19.74 6.39 -0.38
C SER A 14 -18.30 6.78 -0.04
N LEU A 15 -18.08 7.36 1.14
CA LEU A 15 -16.74 7.72 1.62
C LEU A 15 -15.84 6.49 1.80
N ASN A 16 -16.38 5.41 2.36
CA ASN A 16 -15.66 4.16 2.51
C ASN A 16 -15.31 3.54 1.15
N ASN A 17 -16.24 3.53 0.20
CA ASN A 17 -16.00 3.03 -1.16
C ASN A 17 -14.93 3.85 -1.89
N MET A 18 -14.95 5.18 -1.75
CA MET A 18 -13.90 6.05 -2.28
C MET A 18 -12.53 5.75 -1.64
N GLY A 19 -12.50 5.52 -0.33
CA GLY A 19 -11.28 5.15 0.40
C GLY A 19 -10.69 3.83 -0.10
N ILE A 20 -11.53 2.81 -0.32
CA ILE A 20 -11.13 1.51 -0.85
C ILE A 20 -10.61 1.65 -2.29
N GLU A 21 -11.29 2.41 -3.15
CA GLU A 21 -10.86 2.61 -4.54
C GLU A 21 -9.51 3.35 -4.60
N PHE A 22 -9.34 4.37 -3.75
CA PHE A 22 -8.10 5.12 -3.65
C PHE A 22 -6.93 4.24 -3.17
N LEU A 23 -7.18 3.41 -2.14
CA LEU A 23 -6.20 2.41 -1.67
C LEU A 23 -5.83 1.42 -2.78
N GLY A 24 -6.79 0.92 -3.53
CA GLY A 24 -6.55 0.00 -4.65
C GLY A 24 -5.64 0.60 -5.73
N LYS A 25 -5.83 1.89 -6.07
CA LYS A 25 -4.96 2.61 -7.01
C LYS A 25 -3.54 2.78 -6.47
N ILE A 26 -3.39 3.15 -5.19
CA ILE A 26 -2.07 3.27 -4.56
C ILE A 26 -1.36 1.92 -4.50
N GLN A 27 -2.06 0.82 -4.22
CA GLN A 27 -1.46 -0.51 -4.19
C GLN A 27 -0.94 -0.94 -5.56
N THR A 28 -1.67 -0.61 -6.63
CA THR A 28 -1.21 -0.85 -8.00
C THR A 28 0.08 -0.08 -8.29
N LEU A 29 0.16 1.19 -7.89
CA LEU A 29 1.39 1.98 -7.98
C LEU A 29 2.51 1.41 -7.10
N GLY A 30 2.18 0.90 -5.92
CA GLY A 30 3.11 0.24 -5.01
C GLY A 30 3.80 -0.97 -5.65
N TRP A 31 3.06 -1.81 -6.39
CA TRP A 31 3.61 -2.92 -7.14
C TRP A 31 4.60 -2.48 -8.23
N ILE A 32 4.26 -1.42 -8.97
CA ILE A 32 5.13 -0.87 -10.02
C ILE A 32 6.41 -0.31 -9.39
N CYS A 33 6.29 0.46 -8.31
CA CYS A 33 7.42 1.01 -7.57
C CYS A 33 8.33 -0.09 -7.00
N LEU A 34 7.76 -1.16 -6.44
CA LEU A 34 8.52 -2.32 -5.96
C LEU A 34 9.28 -2.99 -7.11
N ALA A 35 8.63 -3.22 -8.25
CA ALA A 35 9.27 -3.82 -9.42
C ALA A 35 10.49 -2.98 -9.89
N LEU A 36 10.34 -1.65 -9.95
CA LEU A 36 11.44 -0.74 -10.31
C LEU A 36 12.55 -0.73 -9.26
N ALA A 37 12.22 -0.75 -7.97
CA ALA A 37 13.20 -0.82 -6.89
C ALA A 37 14.02 -2.12 -6.95
N LEU A 38 13.36 -3.25 -7.22
CA LEU A 38 14.04 -4.54 -7.37
C LEU A 38 14.90 -4.59 -8.65
N ALA A 39 14.42 -4.04 -9.76
CA ALA A 39 15.19 -3.96 -10.99
C ALA A 39 16.47 -3.11 -10.83
N THR A 40 16.35 -1.94 -10.21
CA THR A 40 17.50 -1.04 -9.96
C THR A 40 18.48 -1.63 -8.96
N ALA A 41 17.99 -2.32 -7.93
CA ALA A 41 18.83 -3.06 -7.00
C ALA A 41 19.55 -4.24 -7.69
N GLY A 42 18.85 -5.00 -8.53
CA GLY A 42 19.44 -6.11 -9.30
C GLY A 42 20.56 -5.65 -10.23
N PHE A 43 20.34 -4.55 -10.96
CA PHE A 43 21.37 -3.94 -11.80
C PHE A 43 22.59 -3.49 -10.99
N SER A 44 22.36 -2.80 -9.87
CA SER A 44 23.44 -2.36 -8.97
C SER A 44 24.21 -3.54 -8.36
N TRP A 45 23.53 -4.64 -8.06
CA TRP A 45 24.14 -5.85 -7.50
C TRP A 45 25.06 -6.54 -8.51
N ILE A 46 24.66 -6.64 -9.77
CA ILE A 46 25.42 -7.34 -10.81
C ILE A 46 26.64 -6.52 -11.25
N ILE A 47 26.51 -5.20 -11.38
CA ILE A 47 27.51 -4.37 -12.08
C ILE A 47 28.41 -3.60 -11.11
N GLY A 48 27.93 -3.29 -9.90
CA GLY A 48 28.63 -2.37 -8.98
C GLY A 48 29.66 -3.01 -8.04
N GLY A 49 29.94 -4.31 -8.15
CA GLY A 49 30.86 -5.00 -7.24
C GLY A 49 30.43 -4.92 -5.76
N SER A 50 31.38 -4.81 -4.83
CA SER A 50 31.10 -4.77 -3.38
C SER A 50 30.24 -3.56 -2.97
N GLU A 51 30.50 -2.39 -3.55
CA GLU A 51 29.71 -1.17 -3.28
C GLU A 51 28.31 -1.22 -3.90
N GLY A 52 28.18 -1.86 -5.07
CA GLY A 52 26.90 -2.13 -5.71
C GLY A 52 26.00 -3.01 -4.85
N MET A 53 26.58 -4.06 -4.27
CA MET A 53 25.88 -4.97 -3.36
C MET A 53 25.38 -4.26 -2.10
N ARG A 54 26.20 -3.36 -1.53
CA ARG A 54 25.81 -2.55 -0.37
C ARG A 54 24.61 -1.65 -0.66
N LYS A 55 24.64 -0.93 -1.80
CA LYS A 55 23.53 -0.06 -2.23
C LYS A 55 22.27 -0.85 -2.53
N ALA A 56 22.39 -1.96 -3.25
CA ALA A 56 21.26 -2.81 -3.62
C ALA A 56 20.51 -3.36 -2.39
N LYS A 57 21.22 -3.78 -1.34
CA LYS A 57 20.59 -4.21 -0.08
C LYS A 57 19.71 -3.12 0.53
N VAL A 58 20.21 -1.88 0.59
CA VAL A 58 19.42 -0.76 1.14
C VAL A 58 18.17 -0.49 0.31
N ILE A 59 18.30 -0.53 -1.02
CA ILE A 59 17.16 -0.34 -1.94
C ILE A 59 16.12 -1.45 -1.77
N ILE A 60 16.56 -2.71 -1.66
CA ILE A 60 15.66 -3.87 -1.47
C ILE A 60 14.92 -3.74 -0.13
N ILE A 61 15.64 -3.47 0.96
CA ILE A 61 15.04 -3.34 2.30
C ILE A 61 14.02 -2.19 2.31
N GLY A 62 14.40 -1.02 1.80
CA GLY A 62 13.51 0.14 1.72
C GLY A 62 12.28 -0.11 0.83
N GLY A 63 12.49 -0.73 -0.32
CA GLY A 63 11.43 -1.09 -1.26
C GLY A 63 10.42 -2.08 -0.68
N ILE A 64 10.90 -3.16 -0.04
CA ILE A 64 10.04 -4.16 0.61
C ILE A 64 9.30 -3.56 1.80
N ALA A 65 9.99 -2.81 2.66
CA ALA A 65 9.37 -2.20 3.84
C ALA A 65 8.25 -1.21 3.45
N GLY A 66 8.52 -0.31 2.48
CA GLY A 66 7.52 0.62 1.97
C GLY A 66 6.34 -0.08 1.29
N PHE A 67 6.62 -1.13 0.52
CA PHE A 67 5.58 -1.92 -0.13
C PHE A 67 4.65 -2.62 0.85
N ILE A 68 5.20 -3.22 1.92
CA ILE A 68 4.41 -3.88 2.97
C ILE A 68 3.47 -2.88 3.65
N LEU A 69 3.91 -1.64 3.90
CA LEU A 69 3.05 -0.62 4.50
C LEU A 69 1.85 -0.27 3.59
N ILE A 70 2.09 -0.14 2.28
CA ILE A 70 1.05 0.19 1.30
C ILE A 70 0.04 -0.95 1.14
N VAL A 71 0.51 -2.19 0.99
CA VAL A 71 -0.37 -3.36 0.79
C VAL A 71 -1.05 -3.76 2.10
N GLY A 72 -0.32 -3.69 3.21
CA GLY A 72 -0.82 -4.02 4.55
C GLY A 72 -1.86 -3.04 5.08
N ALA A 73 -1.94 -1.81 4.54
CA ALA A 73 -2.97 -0.84 4.91
C ALA A 73 -4.40 -1.37 4.74
N ASN A 74 -4.66 -2.17 3.69
CA ASN A 74 -5.97 -2.81 3.50
C ASN A 74 -6.25 -3.85 4.58
N SER A 75 -5.30 -4.72 4.90
CA SER A 75 -5.47 -5.73 5.95
C SER A 75 -5.72 -5.10 7.32
N ILE A 76 -5.05 -3.98 7.61
CA ILE A 76 -5.27 -3.21 8.85
C ILE A 76 -6.68 -2.60 8.85
N ALA A 77 -7.11 -1.99 7.74
CA ALA A 77 -8.45 -1.41 7.63
C ALA A 77 -9.55 -2.47 7.79
N THR A 78 -9.39 -3.65 7.18
CA THR A 78 -10.32 -4.78 7.35
C THR A 78 -10.35 -5.26 8.79
N TYR A 79 -9.19 -5.40 9.44
CA TYR A 79 -9.11 -5.80 10.85
C TYR A 79 -9.86 -4.83 11.78
N PHE A 80 -9.71 -3.51 11.58
CA PHE A 80 -10.46 -2.53 12.35
C PHE A 80 -11.95 -2.56 12.05
N LYS A 81 -12.36 -2.75 10.78
CA LYS A 81 -13.78 -2.89 10.43
C LYS A 81 -14.42 -4.06 11.17
N ASP A 82 -13.76 -5.22 11.18
CA ASP A 82 -14.30 -6.43 11.81
C ASP A 82 -14.25 -6.36 13.35
N THR A 83 -13.29 -5.60 13.91
CA THR A 83 -13.17 -5.43 15.37
C THR A 83 -14.11 -4.36 15.93
N ILE A 84 -14.48 -3.34 15.15
CA ILE A 84 -15.31 -2.22 15.63
C ILE A 84 -16.79 -2.45 15.29
N ALA A 85 -17.09 -3.24 14.25
CA ALA A 85 -18.46 -3.66 13.92
C ALA A 85 -18.95 -4.77 14.87
N PHE A 86 -19.23 -4.39 16.12
CA PHE A 86 -20.16 -5.09 17.00
C PHE A 86 -21.57 -4.52 16.82
#